data_AF-H1LSR8-F1
#
_entry.id   AF-H1LSR8-F1
#
_cell.length_a   1.000
_cell.length_b   1.000
_cell.length_c   1.000
_cell.angle_alpha   90.00
_cell.angle_beta   90.00
_cell.angle_gamma   90.00
#
_symmetry.space_group_name_H-M   'P 1'
#
loop_
_entity.id
_entity.type
_entity.pdbx_description
1 polymer ?
#
loop_
_entity_poly.entity_id
_entity_poly.type
_entity_poly.pdbx_seq_one_letter_code
_entity_poly.pdbx_strand_id
1 'polypeptide(L)'
;MGFDALTAPNLPLTQSVTGYILSMIACGISDKNYGYYPCKHSGGVAFVALYDLPEKFFAPVNSTGFISNIMKAISLYELDHKILVEGFLAWNGCDYHWEDNNIYATFENKEQLLIRFENIGDKKRIKNIDGITG
;
A
#
# COMPACT_ATOMS: atom_id res chain seq x y z
N MET A 1 4.26 8.80 33.01
CA MET A 1 2.88 8.69 32.48
C MET A 1 2.49 7.22 32.57
N GLY A 2 1.40 6.89 33.27
CA GLY A 2 0.96 5.52 33.49
C GLY A 2 0.18 4.94 32.31
N PHE A 3 0.00 3.62 32.30
CA PHE A 3 -0.75 2.89 31.27
C PHE A 3 -2.25 3.22 31.22
N ASP A 4 -2.76 4.06 32.13
CA ASP A 4 -4.18 4.47 32.18
C ASP A 4 -4.65 5.17 30.89
N ALA A 5 -3.75 5.85 30.17
CA ALA A 5 -4.07 6.44 28.87
C ALA A 5 -4.30 5.38 27.76
N LEU A 6 -3.91 4.13 28.00
CA LEU A 6 -4.03 2.99 27.07
C LEU A 6 -5.20 2.06 27.44
N THR A 7 -5.87 2.28 28.57
CA THR A 7 -7.00 1.44 29.02
C THR A 7 -8.36 1.96 28.55
N ALA A 8 -8.46 3.24 28.18
CA ALA A 8 -9.66 3.82 27.59
C ALA A 8 -9.55 3.86 26.05
N PRO A 9 -10.42 3.15 25.30
CA PRO A 9 -10.37 3.17 23.84
C PRO A 9 -10.78 4.55 23.31
N ASN A 10 -9.84 5.28 22.72
CA ASN A 10 -10.09 6.58 22.09
C ASN A 10 -10.74 6.47 20.70
N LEU A 11 -10.71 5.27 20.09
CA LEU A 11 -11.34 4.98 18.81
C LEU A 11 -12.13 3.66 18.91
N PRO A 12 -13.44 3.65 18.61
CA PRO A 12 -14.21 2.42 18.62
C PRO A 12 -13.73 1.52 17.48
N LEU A 13 -13.41 0.26 17.81
CA LEU A 13 -13.11 -0.75 16.82
C LEU A 13 -14.41 -1.22 16.16
N THR A 14 -14.38 -1.38 14.84
CA THR A 14 -15.50 -1.88 14.03
C THR A 14 -15.05 -3.06 13.17
N GLN A 15 -15.95 -3.64 12.38
CA GLN A 15 -15.56 -4.66 11.40
C GLN A 15 -14.62 -4.12 10.32
N SER A 16 -14.73 -2.83 9.97
CA SER A 16 -13.89 -2.16 8.99
C SER A 16 -12.67 -1.46 9.59
N VAL A 17 -12.70 -1.14 10.88
CA VAL A 17 -11.60 -0.49 11.62
C VAL A 17 -11.20 -1.41 12.76
N THR A 18 -10.37 -2.39 12.44
CA THR A 18 -9.91 -3.41 13.39
C THR A 18 -8.57 -3.01 14.01
N GLY A 19 -8.24 -3.57 15.18
CA GLY A 19 -6.91 -3.40 15.79
C GLY A 19 -5.77 -3.87 14.86
N TYR A 20 -6.04 -4.85 13.99
CA TYR A 20 -5.12 -5.28 12.93
C TYR A 20 -4.82 -4.16 11.93
N ILE A 21 -5.86 -3.51 11.39
CA ILE A 21 -5.71 -2.41 10.42
C ILE A 21 -4.97 -1.24 11.07
N LEU A 22 -5.36 -0.86 12.29
CA LEU A 22 -4.70 0.24 13.01
C LEU A 22 -3.23 -0.05 13.29
N SER A 23 -2.89 -1.28 13.69
CA SER A 23 -1.50 -1.67 13.96
C SER A 23 -0.64 -1.62 12.69
N MET A 24 -1.18 -2.08 11.55
CA MET A 24 -0.49 -2.01 10.26
C MET A 24 -0.29 -0.57 9.81
N ILE A 25 -1.33 0.26 9.87
CA ILE A 25 -1.26 1.68 9.50
C ILE A 25 -0.25 2.40 10.40
N ALA A 26 -0.29 2.17 11.71
CA ALA A 26 0.65 2.80 12.65
C ALA A 26 2.12 2.52 12.32
N CYS A 27 2.43 1.31 11.84
CA CYS A 27 3.78 1.00 11.34
C CYS A 27 4.06 1.71 10.00
N GLY A 28 3.10 1.67 9.07
CA GLY A 28 3.27 2.20 7.72
C GLY A 28 3.36 3.72 7.60
N ILE A 29 2.74 4.47 8.53
CA ILE A 29 2.82 5.94 8.57
C ILE A 29 3.96 6.48 9.44
N SER A 30 4.73 5.59 10.08
CA SER A 30 5.83 6.01 10.94
C SER A 30 6.96 6.58 10.09
N ASP A 31 7.54 7.71 10.50
CA ASP A 31 8.78 8.24 9.92
C ASP A 31 10.02 7.39 10.24
N LYS A 32 9.83 6.24 10.89
CA LYS A 32 10.88 5.28 11.25
C LYS A 32 10.71 4.01 10.42
N ASN A 33 11.81 3.28 10.24
CA ASN A 33 11.85 2.02 9.48
C ASN A 33 11.18 0.86 10.23
N TYR A 34 9.87 0.96 10.42
CA TYR A 34 9.06 0.01 11.16
C TYR A 34 8.31 -0.91 10.20
N GLY A 35 8.27 -2.19 10.53
CA GLY A 35 7.47 -3.18 9.80
C GLY A 35 6.41 -3.78 10.69
N TYR A 36 5.27 -4.10 10.10
CA TYR A 36 4.22 -4.83 10.78
C TYR A 36 4.41 -6.34 10.64
N TYR A 37 4.32 -7.10 11.73
CA TYR A 37 4.32 -8.56 11.68
C TYR A 37 3.23 -9.17 12.59
N PRO A 38 2.34 -10.02 12.06
CA PRO A 38 1.35 -10.74 12.86
C PRO A 38 1.93 -12.03 13.46
N CYS A 39 2.26 -12.02 14.76
CA CYS A 39 2.71 -13.20 15.49
C CYS A 39 1.51 -14.07 15.90
N LYS A 40 1.22 -15.14 15.14
CA LYS A 40 0.17 -16.11 15.49
C LYS A 40 0.61 -17.01 16.66
N HIS A 41 -0.27 -17.22 17.63
CA HIS A 41 -0.07 -18.15 18.74
C HIS A 41 -1.40 -18.83 19.15
N SER A 42 -1.35 -19.77 20.08
CA SER A 42 -2.54 -20.55 20.50
C SER A 42 -3.70 -19.72 21.08
N GLY A 43 -3.41 -18.51 21.56
CA GLY A 43 -4.40 -17.60 22.14
C GLY A 43 -4.85 -16.45 21.21
N GLY A 44 -4.40 -16.43 19.95
CA GLY A 44 -4.73 -15.37 19.00
C GLY A 44 -3.53 -14.85 18.21
N VAL A 45 -3.48 -13.54 18.00
CA VAL A 45 -2.41 -12.87 17.25
C VAL A 45 -1.90 -11.68 18.04
N ALA A 46 -0.59 -11.63 18.27
CA ALA A 46 0.09 -10.43 18.73
C ALA A 46 0.49 -9.58 17.52
N PHE A 47 0.05 -8.33 17.50
CA PHE A 47 0.39 -7.35 16.46
C PHE A 47 1.65 -6.61 16.91
N VAL A 48 2.79 -6.91 16.28
CA VAL A 48 4.08 -6.34 16.69
C VAL A 48 4.67 -5.46 15.61
N ALA A 49 5.33 -4.38 16.07
CA ALA A 49 6.19 -3.56 15.24
C ALA A 49 7.61 -4.15 15.29
N LEU A 50 8.17 -4.47 14.13
CA LEU A 50 9.57 -4.77 13.94
C LEU A 50 10.30 -3.45 13.75
N TYR A 51 11.29 -3.18 14.60
CA TYR A 51 12.06 -1.94 14.59
C TYR A 51 13.36 -2.09 13.79
N ASP A 52 13.90 -0.97 13.32
CA ASP A 52 15.18 -0.86 12.62
C ASP A 52 15.31 -1.82 11.43
N LEU A 53 14.24 -1.91 10.63
CA LEU A 53 14.30 -2.69 9.40
C LEU A 53 15.29 -2.06 8.40
N PRO A 54 16.03 -2.87 7.63
CA PRO A 54 16.93 -2.38 6.59
C PRO A 54 16.22 -1.45 5.59
N GLU A 55 16.86 -0.34 5.23
CA GLU A 55 16.29 0.67 4.30
C GLU A 55 15.82 0.08 2.96
N LYS A 56 16.47 -1.00 2.50
CA LYS A 56 16.06 -1.70 1.27
C LYS A 56 14.61 -2.18 1.25
N PHE A 57 13.95 -2.32 2.41
CA PHE A 57 12.53 -2.67 2.49
C PHE A 57 11.60 -1.50 2.14
N PHE A 58 12.11 -0.27 2.22
CA PHE A 58 11.37 0.96 1.97
C PHE A 58 11.81 1.64 0.67
N ALA A 59 12.92 1.19 0.07
CA ALA A 59 13.43 1.73 -1.18
C ALA A 59 12.41 1.60 -2.32
N PRO A 60 12.32 2.61 -3.21
CA PRO A 60 11.50 2.52 -4.40
C PRO A 60 11.87 1.31 -5.28
N VAL A 61 10.86 0.78 -5.97
CA VAL A 61 10.99 -0.28 -6.97
C VAL A 61 10.94 0.31 -8.37
N ASN A 62 11.62 -0.34 -9.32
CA ASN A 62 11.51 -0.01 -10.74
C ASN A 62 10.14 -0.43 -11.31
N SER A 63 9.87 -0.07 -12.58
CA SER A 63 8.60 -0.34 -13.25
C SER A 63 8.19 -1.82 -13.23
N THR A 64 9.16 -2.73 -13.40
CA THR A 64 8.92 -4.18 -13.37
C THR A 64 8.53 -4.65 -11.96
N GLY A 65 9.24 -4.19 -10.94
CA GLY A 65 8.92 -4.45 -9.54
C GLY A 65 7.55 -3.89 -9.16
N PHE A 66 7.22 -2.70 -9.65
CA PHE A 66 5.92 -2.07 -9.45
C PHE A 66 4.79 -2.94 -10.01
N ILE A 67 4.87 -3.34 -11.28
CA ILE A 67 3.87 -4.20 -11.94
C ILE A 67 3.73 -5.52 -11.17
N SER A 68 4.84 -6.18 -10.85
CA SER A 68 4.83 -7.47 -10.15
C SER A 68 4.12 -7.38 -8.80
N ASN A 69 4.41 -6.35 -8.00
CA ASN A 69 3.79 -6.16 -6.69
C ASN A 69 2.30 -5.84 -6.78
N ILE A 70 1.87 -5.00 -7.73
CA ILE A 70 0.45 -4.71 -7.94
C ILE A 70 -0.32 -5.95 -8.35
N MET A 71 0.17 -6.68 -9.35
CA MET A 71 -0.50 -7.89 -9.84
C MET A 71 -0.59 -8.96 -8.75
N LYS A 72 0.45 -9.09 -7.92
CA LYS A 72 0.43 -9.95 -6.75
C LYS A 72 -0.61 -9.48 -5.71
N ALA A 73 -0.66 -8.19 -5.39
CA ALA A 73 -1.61 -7.66 -4.42
C ALA A 73 -3.07 -7.90 -4.84
N ILE A 74 -3.44 -7.57 -6.08
CA ILE A 74 -4.82 -7.73 -6.57
C ILE A 74 -5.24 -9.20 -6.76
N SER A 75 -4.28 -10.13 -6.90
CA SER A 75 -4.58 -11.57 -6.97
C SER A 75 -4.79 -12.19 -5.58
N LEU A 76 -4.23 -11.59 -4.54
CA LEU A 76 -4.33 -12.08 -3.17
C LEU A 76 -5.48 -11.42 -2.38
N TYR A 77 -5.86 -10.20 -2.75
CA TYR A 77 -6.78 -9.38 -1.98
C TYR A 77 -7.79 -8.66 -2.90
N GLU A 78 -9.02 -8.49 -2.40
CA GLU A 78 -10.00 -7.59 -3.02
C GLU A 78 -9.65 -6.14 -2.64
N LEU A 79 -9.02 -5.42 -3.56
CA LEU A 79 -8.52 -4.06 -3.34
C LEU A 79 -9.25 -3.07 -4.24
N ASP A 80 -9.25 -1.80 -3.84
CA ASP A 80 -9.51 -0.72 -4.79
C ASP A 80 -8.26 -0.50 -5.65
N HIS A 81 -8.33 -0.81 -6.94
CA HIS A 81 -7.14 -0.78 -7.79
C HIS A 81 -6.63 0.64 -8.01
N LYS A 82 -7.52 1.65 -8.00
CA LYS A 82 -7.12 3.05 -8.15
C LYS A 82 -6.29 3.47 -6.94
N ILE A 83 -6.81 3.24 -5.73
CA ILE A 83 -6.11 3.60 -4.49
C ILE A 83 -4.78 2.86 -4.39
N LEU A 84 -4.75 1.57 -4.73
CA LEU A 84 -3.53 0.78 -4.75
C LEU A 84 -2.47 1.37 -5.70
N VAL A 85 -2.85 1.67 -6.94
CA VAL A 85 -1.93 2.22 -7.96
C VAL A 85 -1.41 3.58 -7.54
N GLU A 86 -2.29 4.53 -7.19
CA GLU A 86 -1.88 5.89 -6.82
C GLU A 86 -1.01 5.89 -5.55
N GLY A 87 -1.42 5.13 -4.53
CA GLY A 87 -0.66 5.00 -3.30
C GLY A 87 0.72 4.40 -3.52
N PHE A 88 0.83 3.39 -4.38
CA PHE A 88 2.13 2.77 -4.64
C PHE A 88 3.01 3.62 -5.57
N LEU A 89 2.43 4.36 -6.52
CA LEU A 89 3.20 5.34 -7.31
C LEU A 89 3.77 6.45 -6.41
N ALA A 90 2.95 6.98 -5.50
CA ALA A 90 3.37 7.98 -4.53
C ALA A 90 4.46 7.44 -3.60
N TRP A 91 4.32 6.19 -3.12
CA TRP A 91 5.35 5.54 -2.31
C TRP A 91 6.70 5.43 -3.03
N ASN A 92 6.67 5.15 -4.34
CA ASN A 92 7.87 5.06 -5.18
C ASN A 92 8.39 6.41 -5.66
N GLY A 93 7.79 7.53 -5.24
CA GLY A 93 8.18 8.87 -5.67
C GLY A 93 8.03 9.10 -7.18
N CYS A 94 7.12 8.39 -7.85
CA CYS A 94 6.91 8.51 -9.28
C CYS A 94 6.05 9.74 -9.61
N ASP A 95 6.44 10.47 -10.65
CA ASP A 95 5.58 11.48 -11.26
C ASP A 95 4.46 10.78 -12.04
N TYR A 96 3.21 11.16 -11.81
CA TYR A 96 2.10 10.62 -12.58
C TYR A 96 0.96 11.63 -12.76
N HIS A 97 0.17 11.43 -13.81
CA HIS A 97 -1.05 12.19 -14.04
C HIS A 97 -2.15 11.31 -14.63
N TRP A 98 -3.38 11.80 -14.51
CA TRP A 98 -4.54 11.20 -15.14
C TRP A 98 -4.81 11.86 -16.49
N GLU A 99 -5.13 11.04 -17.48
CA GLU A 99 -5.74 11.47 -18.73
C GLU A 99 -6.83 10.46 -19.10
N ASP A 100 -8.05 10.97 -19.30
CA ASP A 100 -9.27 10.18 -19.43
C ASP A 100 -9.46 9.14 -18.30
N ASN A 101 -9.35 7.85 -18.63
CA ASN A 101 -9.51 6.73 -17.71
C ASN A 101 -8.18 6.02 -17.42
N ASN A 102 -7.06 6.69 -17.63
CA ASN A 102 -5.73 6.11 -17.56
C ASN A 102 -4.80 6.95 -16.68
N ILE A 103 -3.82 6.27 -16.07
CA ILE A 103 -2.68 6.91 -15.42
C ILE A 103 -1.46 6.77 -16.32
N TYR A 104 -0.77 7.88 -16.52
CA TYR A 104 0.55 7.95 -17.14
C TYR A 104 1.56 8.21 -16.03
N ALA A 105 2.46 7.26 -15.80
CA ALA A 105 3.47 7.33 -14.75
C ALA A 105 4.87 7.33 -15.34
N THR A 106 5.75 8.16 -14.78
CA THR A 106 7.19 8.21 -15.11
C THR A 106 8.00 7.88 -13.87
N PHE A 107 8.83 6.85 -13.97
CA PHE A 107 9.73 6.39 -12.91
C PHE A 107 11.03 7.21 -12.93
N GLU A 108 11.81 7.14 -11.85
CA GLU A 108 13.07 7.88 -11.70
C GLU A 108 14.05 7.61 -12.85
N ASN A 109 14.15 6.36 -13.28
CA ASN A 109 14.97 5.90 -14.41
C ASN A 109 14.39 6.27 -15.80
N LYS A 110 13.34 7.10 -15.85
CA LYS A 110 12.64 7.55 -17.07
C LYS A 110 11.85 6.47 -17.81
N GLU A 111 11.71 5.29 -17.23
CA GLU A 111 10.72 4.33 -17.72
C GLU A 111 9.32 4.88 -17.52
N GLN A 112 8.45 4.67 -18.50
CA GLN A 112 7.07 5.17 -18.47
C GLN A 112 6.07 4.03 -18.57
N LEU A 113 5.03 4.10 -17.75
CA LEU A 113 3.92 3.16 -17.77
C LEU A 113 2.61 3.87 -18.09
N LEU A 114 1.79 3.23 -18.92
CA LEU A 114 0.40 3.56 -19.15
C LEU A 114 -0.47 2.50 -18.47
N ILE A 115 -1.16 2.91 -17.40
CA ILE A 115 -2.06 2.06 -16.63
C ILE A 115 -3.49 2.40 -17.04
N ARG A 116 -4.14 1.49 -17.76
CA ARG A 116 -5.51 1.68 -18.23
C ARG A 116 -6.50 1.04 -17.28
N PHE A 117 -7.55 1.78 -16.98
CA PHE A 117 -8.63 1.29 -16.15
C PHE A 117 -9.88 0.99 -16.98
N GLU A 118 -10.74 0.13 -16.46
CA GLU A 118 -12.14 0.00 -16.83
C GLU A 118 -13.02 0.35 -15.63
N ASN A 119 -14.24 0.81 -15.90
CA ASN A 119 -15.20 1.14 -14.85
C ASN A 119 -16.06 -0.10 -14.54
N ILE A 120 -16.11 -0.49 -13.27
CA ILE A 120 -16.99 -1.54 -12.76
C ILE A 120 -17.86 -0.91 -11.68
N GLY A 121 -19.04 -0.43 -12.08
CA GLY A 121 -19.88 0.40 -11.22
C GLY A 121 -19.21 1.74 -10.92
N ASP A 122 -19.05 2.04 -9.63
CA ASP A 122 -18.35 3.21 -9.09
C ASP A 122 -16.84 3.01 -8.93
N LYS A 123 -16.33 1.78 -9.15
CA LYS A 123 -14.91 1.43 -8.98
C LYS A 123 -14.16 1.44 -10.30
N LYS A 124 -12.84 1.68 -10.22
CA LYS A 124 -11.91 1.50 -11.35
C LYS A 124 -11.09 0.24 -11.15
N ARG A 125 -11.13 -0.65 -12.14
CA ARG A 125 -10.33 -1.88 -12.19
C ARG A 125 -9.23 -1.73 -13.22
N ILE A 126 -8.02 -2.19 -12.92
CA ILE A 126 -6.93 -2.25 -13.91
C ILE A 126 -7.36 -3.17 -15.05
N LYS A 127 -7.35 -2.64 -16.27
CA LYS A 127 -7.61 -3.36 -17.51
C LYS A 127 -6.31 -3.83 -18.15
N ASN A 128 -5.30 -2.97 -18.21
CA ASN A 128 -3.98 -3.29 -18.76
C ASN A 128 -2.91 -2.33 -18.21
N ILE A 129 -1.64 -2.75 -18.23
CA ILE A 129 -0.47 -1.93 -17.95
C ILE A 129 0.54 -2.16 -19.08
N ASP A 130 0.85 -1.10 -19.82
CA ASP A 130 1.85 -1.15 -20.89
C ASP A 130 3.05 -0.26 -20.56
N GLY A 131 4.24 -0.72 -20.93
CA GLY A 131 5.40 0.17 -21.07
C GLY A 131 5.21 1.05 -22.30
N ILE A 132 5.46 2.35 -22.16
CA ILE A 132 5.45 3.28 -23.28
C ILE A 132 6.86 3.84 -23.47
N THR A 133 7.36 3.79 -24.70
CA THR A 133 8.57 4.54 -25.09
C THR A 133 8.14 5.95 -25.44
N GLY A 134 8.69 6.91 -24.69
CA GLY A 134 8.68 8.33 -25.06
C GLY A 134 9.59 8.63 -26.24
#